data_AF-A0A952SLX8-F1
#
_entry.id   AF-A0A952SLX8-F1
#
_cell.length_a   1.000
_cell.length_b   1.000
_cell.length_c   1.000
_cell.angle_alpha   90.00
_cell.angle_beta   90.00
_cell.angle_gamma   90.00
#
_symmetry.space_group_name_H-M   'P 1'
#
loop_
_entity.id
_entity.type
_entity.pdbx_description
1 polymer ?
#
loop_
_entity_poly.entity_id
_entity_poly.type
_entity_poly.pdbx_seq_one_letter_code
_entity_poly.pdbx_strand_id
1 'polypeptide(L)' 'MRDFDDDADGDLDPLGPSEDDLERFGDAFVLCASCGKAMFDQATVCPYCGFIAPGTSRTPWWVIIAALVALVAMFMLVF' A
#
# COMPACT_ATOMS: atom_id res chain seq x y z
N MET A 1 0.93 40.35 -25.13
CA MET A 1 0.12 39.90 -23.99
C MET A 1 -0.90 38.90 -24.52
N ARG A 2 -0.99 37.73 -23.91
CA ARG A 2 -2.03 36.73 -24.19
C ARG A 2 -2.64 36.44 -22.82
N ASP A 3 -3.87 36.88 -22.62
CA ASP A 3 -4.64 36.75 -21.39
C ASP A 3 -4.93 35.26 -21.15
N PHE A 4 -4.46 34.75 -20.00
CA PHE A 4 -4.76 33.42 -19.48
C PHE A 4 -5.68 33.60 -18.28
N ASP A 5 -6.89 34.06 -18.54
CA ASP A 5 -8.00 33.88 -17.61
C ASP A 5 -8.67 32.56 -18.04
N ASP A 6 -8.10 31.44 -17.59
CA ASP A 6 -8.66 30.10 -17.77
C ASP A 6 -9.27 29.70 -16.43
N ASP A 7 -10.59 29.81 -16.36
CA ASP A 7 -11.45 29.48 -15.23
C ASP A 7 -11.14 28.05 -14.74
N ALA A 8 -10.53 27.96 -13.56
CA ALA A 8 -10.27 26.71 -12.86
C ALA A 8 -11.46 26.36 -11.95
N ASP A 9 -12.67 26.30 -12.49
CA ASP A 9 -13.80 25.63 -11.85
C ASP A 9 -13.76 24.14 -12.22
N GLY A 10 -13.31 23.35 -11.24
CA GLY A 10 -12.93 21.96 -11.40
C GLY A 10 -14.04 21.07 -11.95
N ASP A 11 -13.82 20.62 -13.18
CA ASP A 11 -14.47 19.45 -13.74
C ASP A 11 -13.90 18.21 -13.02
N LEU A 12 -14.54 17.82 -11.90
CA LEU A 12 -14.27 16.54 -11.27
C LEU A 12 -14.61 15.47 -12.30
N ASP A 13 -13.59 14.87 -12.91
CA ASP A 13 -13.73 13.85 -13.96
C ASP A 13 -14.79 12.81 -13.50
N PRO A 14 -15.97 12.78 -14.14
CA PRO A 14 -17.07 11.92 -13.72
C PRO A 14 -16.76 10.43 -13.93
N LEU A 15 -15.63 10.10 -14.57
CA LEU A 15 -15.11 8.76 -14.76
C LEU A 15 -13.94 8.44 -13.79
N GLY A 16 -13.58 9.37 -12.91
CA GLY A 16 -12.58 9.16 -11.88
C GLY A 16 -12.97 8.07 -10.86
N PRO A 17 -11.99 7.49 -10.15
CA PRO A 17 -12.26 6.52 -9.08
C PRO A 17 -13.14 7.14 -8.00
N SER A 18 -14.01 6.33 -7.38
CA SER A 18 -14.86 6.80 -6.29
C SER A 18 -14.04 7.22 -5.06
N GLU A 19 -14.60 8.07 -4.20
CA GLU A 19 -13.96 8.45 -2.93
C GLU A 19 -13.66 7.23 -2.05
N ASP A 20 -14.57 6.24 -2.04
CA ASP A 20 -14.39 4.96 -1.34
C ASP A 20 -13.20 4.15 -1.90
N ASP A 21 -12.99 4.17 -3.22
CA ASP A 21 -11.83 3.52 -3.85
C ASP A 21 -10.53 4.22 -3.45
N LEU A 22 -10.52 5.55 -3.44
CA LEU A 22 -9.35 6.34 -3.02
C LEU A 22 -8.97 6.06 -1.56
N GLU A 23 -9.94 5.93 -0.66
CA GLU A 23 -9.69 5.60 0.74
C GLU A 23 -9.16 4.16 0.88
N ARG A 24 -9.70 3.21 0.13
CA ARG A 24 -9.23 1.81 0.14
C ARG A 24 -7.81 1.62 -0.42
N PHE A 25 -7.43 2.41 -1.43
CA PHE A 25 -6.13 2.31 -2.10
C PHE A 25 -5.12 3.38 -1.65
N GLY A 26 -5.50 4.28 -0.74
CA GLY A 26 -4.68 5.40 -0.25
C GLY A 26 -3.57 5.02 0.73
N ASP A 27 -3.57 3.79 1.23
CA ASP A 27 -2.71 3.33 2.33
C ASP A 27 -1.26 3.01 1.92
N ALA A 28 -0.74 3.58 0.83
CA ALA A 28 0.67 3.41 0.44
C ALA A 28 1.65 4.12 1.39
N PHE A 29 1.14 4.98 2.28
CA PHE A 29 1.93 5.76 3.21
C PHE A 29 1.55 5.48 4.67
N VAL A 30 2.57 5.28 5.51
CA VAL A 30 2.45 5.16 6.96
C VAL A 30 3.17 6.33 7.64
N LEU A 31 2.73 6.71 8.84
CA LEU A 31 3.42 7.72 9.63
C LEU A 31 4.62 7.10 10.37
N CYS A 32 5.78 7.74 10.28
CA CYS A 32 6.96 7.33 11.03
C CYS A 32 6.70 7.47 12.54
N ALA A 33 6.87 6.37 13.29
CA ALA A 33 6.70 6.36 14.76
C ALA A 33 7.68 7.29 15.51
N SER A 34 8.79 7.70 14.87
CA SER A 34 9.79 8.57 15.47
C SER A 34 9.59 10.06 15.14
N CYS A 35 9.31 10.40 13.88
CA CYS A 35 9.24 11.82 13.46
C CYS A 35 7.87 12.27 12.96
N GLY A 36 6.89 11.36 12.84
CA GLY A 36 5.53 11.67 12.41
C GLY A 36 5.37 12.01 10.94
N LYS A 37 6.43 11.95 10.13
CA LYS A 37 6.34 12.19 8.68
C LYS A 37 5.82 10.96 7.95
N ALA A 38 5.05 11.19 6.88
CA ALA A 38 4.59 10.13 6.00
C ALA A 38 5.77 9.49 5.26
N MET A 39 5.82 8.17 5.24
CA MET A 39 6.81 7.38 4.50
C MET A 39 6.10 6.18 3.85
N PHE A 40 6.68 5.62 2.79
CA PHE A 40 6.12 4.42 2.17
C PHE A 40 6.07 3.27 3.18
N ASP A 41 4.99 2.52 3.18
CA ASP A 41 4.79 1.33 4.03
C ASP A 41 5.86 0.24 3.82
N GLN A 42 6.41 0.18 2.60
CA GLN A 42 7.51 -0.71 2.23
C GLN A 42 8.90 -0.21 2.69
N ALA A 43 9.01 1.02 3.19
CA ALA A 43 10.30 1.61 3.57
C ALA A 43 10.82 1.01 4.89
N THR A 44 11.97 0.35 4.83
CA THR A 44 12.65 -0.20 6.02
C THR A 44 13.26 0.88 6.90
N VAL A 45 13.63 2.02 6.30
CA VAL A 45 14.27 3.16 6.97
C VAL A 45 13.55 4.44 6.60
N CYS A 46 13.21 5.27 7.59
CA CYS A 46 12.61 6.57 7.38
C CYS A 46 13.61 7.52 6.69
N PRO A 47 13.29 8.10 5.51
CA PRO A 47 14.21 8.96 4.77
C PRO A 47 14.43 10.33 5.44
N TYR A 48 13.61 10.68 6.43
CA TYR A 48 13.67 11.99 7.10
C TYR A 48 14.47 11.99 8.40
N CYS A 49 14.38 10.92 9.19
CA CYS A 49 15.06 10.84 10.49
C CYS A 49 15.97 9.62 10.65
N GLY A 50 15.94 8.65 9.74
CA GLY A 50 16.74 7.42 9.82
C GLY A 50 16.18 6.34 10.76
N PHE A 51 14.96 6.49 11.27
CA PHE A 51 14.33 5.46 12.09
C PHE A 51 14.08 4.18 11.29
N ILE A 52 14.48 3.03 11.83
CA ILE A 52 14.29 1.70 11.21
C ILE A 52 12.96 1.14 11.68
N ALA A 53 12.02 0.98 10.77
CA ALA A 53 10.73 0.38 11.08
C ALA A 53 10.90 -1.15 11.23
N PRO A 54 10.34 -1.78 12.28
CA PRO A 54 10.29 -3.23 12.35
C PRO A 54 9.37 -3.73 11.22
N GLY A 55 9.95 -4.34 10.18
CA GLY A 55 9.21 -4.80 9.01
C GLY A 55 8.07 -5.73 9.43
N THR A 56 6.83 -5.32 9.19
CA THR A 56 5.64 -6.10 9.55
C THR A 56 5.21 -6.97 8.38
N SER A 57 6.11 -7.80 7.83
CA SER A 57 5.68 -8.90 6.97
C SER A 57 5.06 -10.00 7.85
N ARG A 58 3.90 -9.69 8.46
CA ARG A 58 3.06 -10.73 9.06
C ARG A 58 2.44 -11.50 7.90
N THR A 59 3.17 -12.46 7.34
CA THR A 59 2.57 -13.47 6.47
C THR A 59 1.40 -14.07 7.25
N PRO A 60 0.17 -13.92 6.77
CA PRO A 60 -0.97 -14.33 7.58
C PRO A 60 -0.97 -15.85 7.73
N TRP A 61 -1.25 -16.34 8.93
CA TRP A 61 -1.08 -17.75 9.29
C TRP A 61 -1.80 -18.71 8.32
N TRP A 62 -2.95 -18.30 7.75
CA TRP A 62 -3.68 -19.08 6.77
C TRP A 62 -2.88 -19.40 5.50
N VAL A 63 -1.96 -18.51 5.09
CA VAL A 63 -1.07 -18.73 3.94
C VAL A 63 -0.09 -19.87 4.22
N ILE A 64 0.40 -19.97 5.47
CA ILE A 64 1.27 -21.06 5.90
C ILE A 64 0.51 -22.39 5.86
N ILE A 65 -0.73 -22.42 6.36
CA ILE A 65 -1.58 -23.61 6.31
C ILE A 65 -1.84 -24.03 4.85
N ALA A 66 -2.25 -23.08 3.99
CA ALA A 66 -2.53 -23.36 2.59
C ALA A 66 -1.29 -23.91 1.86
N ALA A 67 -0.11 -23.34 2.12
CA ALA A 67 1.14 -23.82 1.56
C ALA A 67 1.47 -25.26 2.01
N LEU A 68 1.30 -25.58 3.30
CA LEU A 68 1.52 -26.93 3.81
C LEU A 68 0.55 -27.96 3.21
N VAL A 69 -0.75 -27.62 3.12
CA VAL A 69 -1.77 -28.49 2.51
C VAL A 69 -1.45 -28.77 1.05
N ALA A 70 -1.08 -27.73 0.27
CA ALA A 70 -0.70 -27.89 -1.12
C ALA A 70 0.53 -28.80 -1.28
N LEU A 71 1.55 -28.65 -0.42
CA LEU A 71 2.75 -29.49 -0.42
C LEU A 71 2.42 -30.96 -0.16
N VAL A 72 1.57 -31.23 0.85
CA VAL A 72 1.14 -32.60 1.18
C VAL A 72 0.30 -33.22 0.06
N ALA A 73 -0.63 -32.46 -0.51
CA ALA A 73 -1.46 -32.93 -1.63
C ALA A 73 -0.60 -33.27 -2.85
N MET A 74 0.36 -32.40 -3.19
CA MET A 74 1.32 -32.66 -4.28
C MET A 74 2.13 -33.93 -3.99
N PHE A 75 2.60 -34.11 -2.77
CA PHE A 75 3.34 -35.32 -2.37
C PHE A 75 2.48 -36.58 -2.52
N MET A 76 1.22 -36.57 -2.07
CA MET A 76 0.31 -37.71 -2.23
C MET A 76 -0.11 -38.00 -3.67
N LEU A 77 -0.02 -37.02 -4.58
CA LEU A 77 -0.31 -37.25 -6.00
C LEU A 77 0.89 -37.84 -6.76
N VAL A 78 2.10 -37.68 -6.24
CA VAL A 78 3.34 -38.15 -6.88
C VAL A 78 3.73 -39.56 -6.45
N PHE A 79 3.34 -39.98 -5.24
CA PHE A 79 3.60 -41.32 -4.67
C PHE A 79 2.35 -42.21 -4.74
#